data_AF-A0A855XUE6-F1
#
_entry.id   AF-A0A855XUE6-F1
#
_cell.length_a   1.000
_cell.length_b   1.000
_cell.length_c   1.000
_cell.angle_alpha   90.00
_cell.angle_beta   90.00
_cell.angle_gamma   90.00
#
_symmetry.space_group_name_H-M   'P 1'
#
loop_
_entity.id
_entity.type
_entity.pdbx_description
1 polymer ?
#
loop_
_entity_poly.entity_id
_entity_poly.type
_entity_poly.pdbx_seq_one_letter_code
_entity_poly.pdbx_strand_id
1 'polypeptide(L)' 'MHAEFKMLDQDGAIVSLTPANVDYIKQDGVTITPEDDGSIWFSAASPAGQYTFEAKMKSGDTYVAVLDWEPDPTP' A
#
# COMPACT_ATOMS: atom_id res chain seq x y z
N MET A 1 -0.67 -14.62 -8.24
CA MET A 1 0.19 -14.44 -7.05
C MET A 1 0.03 -12.99 -6.59
N HIS A 2 0.01 -12.74 -5.29
CA HIS A 2 -0.10 -11.40 -4.73
C HIS A 2 1.10 -11.18 -3.80
N ALA A 3 1.61 -9.96 -3.77
CA ALA A 3 2.62 -9.50 -2.83
C ALA A 3 1.94 -8.67 -1.73
N GLU A 4 2.25 -8.98 -0.48
CA GLU A 4 1.82 -8.19 0.67
C GLU A 4 2.74 -6.98 0.82
N PHE A 5 2.18 -5.78 0.83
CA PHE A 5 2.91 -4.54 1.07
C PHE A 5 2.49 -3.93 2.40
N LYS A 6 3.48 -3.73 3.30
CA LYS A 6 3.29 -3.09 4.60
C LYS A 6 3.83 -1.69 4.56
N MET A 7 2.94 -0.72 4.77
CA MET A 7 3.33 0.67 4.89
C MET A 7 3.96 0.90 6.26
N LEU A 8 5.11 1.57 6.29
CA LEU A 8 5.82 1.92 7.51
C LEU A 8 5.76 3.42 7.75
N ASP A 9 5.72 3.83 9.01
CA ASP A 9 5.87 5.23 9.39
C ASP A 9 7.35 5.68 9.39
N GLN A 10 7.57 6.93 9.79
CA GLN A 10 8.91 7.52 9.88
C GLN A 10 9.83 6.83 10.91
N ASP A 11 9.26 6.12 11.88
CA ASP A 11 9.95 5.38 12.92
C ASP A 11 10.14 3.89 12.52
N GLY A 12 9.65 3.48 11.35
CA GLY A 12 9.70 2.12 10.84
C GLY A 12 8.64 1.18 11.44
N ALA A 13 7.64 1.71 12.14
CA ALA A 13 6.52 0.92 12.64
C ALA A 13 5.46 0.70 11.56
N ILE A 14 4.79 -0.46 11.60
CA ILE A 14 3.74 -0.79 10.63
C ILE A 14 2.53 0.12 10.85
N VAL A 15 2.12 0.80 9.79
CA VAL A 15 0.90 1.61 9.74
C VAL A 15 -0.27 0.66 9.47
N SER A 16 -1.20 0.55 10.42
CA SER A 16 -2.38 -0.29 10.28
C SER A 16 -3.41 0.36 9.35
N LEU A 17 -3.51 -0.11 8.10
CA LEU A 17 -4.37 0.46 7.06
C LEU A 17 -5.81 -0.10 7.03
N THR A 18 -6.31 -0.54 8.18
CA THR A 18 -7.66 -1.12 8.27
C THR A 18 -8.75 -0.07 7.99
N PRO A 19 -9.95 -0.47 7.53
CA PRO A 19 -11.06 0.47 7.27
C PRO A 19 -11.46 1.32 8.49
N ALA A 20 -11.14 0.84 9.69
CA ALA A 20 -11.35 1.57 10.93
C ALA A 20 -10.41 2.77 11.07
N ASN A 21 -9.18 2.68 10.55
CA ASN A 21 -8.10 3.65 10.76
C ASN A 21 -7.91 4.63 9.60
N VAL A 22 -8.19 4.21 8.36
CA VAL A 22 -8.00 5.04 7.16
C VAL A 22 -9.31 5.67 6.69
N ASP A 23 -9.21 6.91 6.18
CA ASP A 23 -10.26 7.53 5.36
C ASP A 23 -10.22 6.99 3.93
N TYR A 24 -9.01 6.85 3.37
CA TYR A 24 -8.79 6.26 2.05
C TYR A 24 -7.37 5.73 1.90
N ILE A 25 -7.20 4.84 0.93
CA ILE A 25 -5.92 4.43 0.38
C ILE A 25 -5.98 4.66 -1.13
N LYS A 26 -4.93 5.21 -1.71
CA LYS A 26 -4.77 5.36 -3.16
C LYS A 26 -3.52 4.66 -3.63
N GLN A 27 -3.62 4.02 -4.79
CA GLN A 27 -2.50 3.53 -5.57
C GLN A 27 -2.42 4.37 -6.85
N ASP A 28 -1.33 5.11 -7.03
CA ASP A 28 -1.09 6.01 -8.18
C ASP A 28 -2.27 6.96 -8.46
N GLY A 29 -2.88 7.47 -7.39
CA GLY A 29 -4.04 8.37 -7.45
C GLY A 29 -5.41 7.68 -7.57
N VAL A 30 -5.45 6.36 -7.76
CA VAL A 30 -6.68 5.57 -7.80
C VAL A 30 -7.02 5.04 -6.42
N THR A 31 -8.20 5.36 -5.89
CA THR A 31 -8.66 4.85 -4.59
C THR A 31 -8.84 3.33 -4.64
N ILE A 32 -8.23 2.62 -3.69
CA ILE A 32 -8.37 1.18 -3.48
C ILE A 32 -9.13 0.91 -2.19
N THR A 33 -9.75 -0.27 -2.10
CA THR A 33 -10.48 -0.71 -0.91
C THR A 33 -9.49 -1.10 0.19
N PRO A 34 -9.60 -0.55 1.41
CA PRO A 34 -8.83 -1.02 2.55
C PRO A 34 -9.30 -2.41 3.00
N GLU A 35 -8.35 -3.25 3.39
CA GLU A 35 -8.58 -4.63 3.82
C GLU A 35 -8.62 -4.73 5.34
N ASP A 36 -9.39 -5.68 5.89
CA ASP A 36 -9.55 -5.85 7.35
C ASP A 36 -8.25 -6.19 8.09
N ASP A 37 -7.28 -6.81 7.40
CA ASP A 37 -5.93 -7.10 7.92
C ASP A 37 -5.02 -5.86 7.96
N GLY A 38 -5.38 -4.79 7.24
CA GLY A 38 -4.63 -3.54 7.20
C GLY A 38 -3.39 -3.57 6.32
N SER A 39 -3.25 -4.58 5.45
CA SER A 39 -2.20 -4.69 4.44
C SER A 39 -2.69 -4.33 3.04
N ILE A 40 -1.76 -3.95 2.15
CA ILE A 40 -2.05 -3.71 0.73
C ILE A 40 -1.67 -4.97 -0.05
N TRP A 41 -2.62 -5.54 -0.79
CA TRP A 41 -2.38 -6.67 -1.68
C TRP A 41 -2.07 -6.19 -3.09
N PHE A 42 -0.79 -6.24 -3.45
CA PHE A 42 -0.33 -5.88 -4.78
C PHE A 42 -0.33 -7.10 -5.71
N SER A 43 -0.88 -6.96 -6.92
CA SER A 43 -0.89 -8.06 -7.90
C SER A 43 0.50 -8.29 -8.47
N ALA A 44 1.04 -9.50 -8.35
CA ALA A 44 2.36 -9.83 -8.88
C ALA A 44 2.42 -9.85 -10.42
N ALA A 45 1.27 -9.81 -11.09
CA ALA A 45 1.17 -9.70 -12.54
C ALA A 45 1.28 -8.24 -13.03
N SER A 46 1.42 -7.28 -12.12
CA SER A 46 1.61 -5.87 -12.49
C SER A 46 2.96 -5.68 -13.19
N PRO A 47 3.04 -4.78 -14.18
CA PRO A 47 4.30 -4.51 -14.86
C PRO A 47 5.37 -3.98 -13.91
N ALA A 48 6.64 -4.20 -14.24
CA ALA A 48 7.75 -3.61 -13.50
C ALA A 48 7.64 -2.09 -13.46
N GLY A 49 7.91 -1.49 -12.30
CA GLY A 49 7.88 -0.05 -12.13
C GLY A 49 7.59 0.39 -10.70
N GLN A 50 7.58 1.70 -10.51
CA GLN A 50 7.26 2.32 -9.23
C GLN A 50 5.75 2.55 -9.09
N TYR A 51 5.22 2.12 -7.96
CA TYR A 51 3.83 2.30 -7.57
C TYR A 51 3.79 3.15 -6.30
N THR A 52 3.03 4.25 -6.34
CA THR A 52 2.91 5.15 -5.19
C THR A 52 1.64 4.83 -4.42
N PHE A 53 1.79 4.53 -3.13
CA PHE A 53 0.68 4.35 -2.20
C PHE A 53 0.55 5.56 -1.29
N GLU A 54 -0.65 6.13 -1.23
CA GLU A 54 -1.02 7.22 -0.32
C GLU A 54 -2.15 6.73 0.59
N ALA A 55 -1.93 6.74 1.90
CA ALA A 55 -2.95 6.42 2.89
C ALA A 55 -3.24 7.65 3.74
N LYS A 56 -4.52 8.03 3.81
CA LYS A 56 -5.00 9.09 4.72
C LYS A 56 -5.60 8.44 5.95
N MET A 57 -5.05 8.73 7.12
CA MET A 57 -5.60 8.28 8.40
C MET A 57 -6.69 9.22 8.89
N LYS A 58 -7.65 8.64 9.60
CA LYS A 58 -8.69 9.39 10.31
C LYS A 58 -8.13 10.27 11.45
N SER A 59 -6.93 9.97 11.94
CA SER A 59 -6.20 10.81 12.90
C SER A 59 -5.78 12.16 12.29
N GLY A 60 -5.79 12.27 10.96
CA GLY A 60 -5.33 13.44 10.22
C GLY A 60 -3.97 13.25 9.55
N ASP A 61 -3.23 12.19 9.87
CA ASP A 61 -1.93 11.90 9.27
C ASP A 61 -2.08 11.36 7.84
N THR A 62 -1.11 11.66 6.96
CA THR A 62 -1.03 11.08 5.62
C THR A 62 0.30 10.37 5.47
N TYR A 63 0.26 9.12 5.04
CA TYR A 63 1.44 8.31 4.77
C TYR A 63 1.59 8.11 3.26
N VAL A 64 2.80 8.26 2.76
CA VAL A 64 3.13 8.03 1.35
C VAL A 64 4.29 7.05 1.29
N ALA A 65 4.13 5.97 0.53
CA ALA A 65 5.15 4.97 0.34
C ALA A 65 5.27 4.62 -1.15
N VAL A 66 6.49 4.35 -1.59
CA VAL A 66 6.77 3.95 -2.97
C VAL A 66 7.21 2.50 -2.97
N LEU A 67 6.52 1.66 -3.73
CA LEU A 67 6.90 0.29 -4.01
C LEU A 67 7.61 0.26 -5.36
N ASP A 68 8.90 -0.05 -5.36
CA ASP A 68 9.62 -0.37 -6.59
C ASP A 68 9.41 -1.85 -6.91
N TRP A 69 8.46 -2.13 -7.81
CA TRP A 69 8.05 -3.49 -8.15
C TRP A 69 8.90 -4.04 -9.30
N GLU A 70 9.58 -5.15 -9.02
CA GLU A 70 10.24 -5.97 -10.03
C GLU A 70 9.51 -7.32 -10.08
N PRO A 71 8.68 -7.58 -11.11
CA PRO A 71 8.08 -8.89 -11.28
C PRO A 71 9.23 -9.88 -11.53
N ASP A 72 9.20 -11.00 -10.80
CA ASP A 72 10.14 -12.09 -11.02
C ASP A 72 10.20 -12.38 -12.53
N PRO A 73 11.39 -12.38 -13.16
CA PRO A 73 11.51 -12.80 -14.54
C PRO A 73 11.10 -14.27 -14.56
N THR A 74 9.86 -14.55 -14.97
CA THR A 74 9.39 -15.92 -15.15
C THR A 74 10.41 -16.67 -16.02
N PRO A 75 10.92 -17.83 -15.58
CA PRO A 75 11.91 -18.61 -16.32
C PRO A 75 11.39 -19.15 -17.66
#